data_AF-A0A536W5K5-F1
#
_entry.id   AF-A0A536W5K5-F1
#
_cell.length_a   1.000
_cell.length_b   1.000
_cell.length_c   1.000
_cell.angle_alpha   90.00
_cell.angle_beta   90.00
_cell.angle_gamma   90.00
#
_symmetry.space_group_name_H-M   'P 1'
#
loop_
_entity.id
_entity.type
_entity.pdbx_description
1 polymer ?
#
loop_
_entity_poly.entity_id
_entity_poly.type
_entity_poly.pdbx_seq_one_letter_code
_entity_poly.pdbx_strand_id
1 'polypeptide(L)'
;AATQLVGNHTQSNVNNPSENLEVWRAGQVRALCVFDKERIQYKTKVTDTQSWNDIPTCKDEGVDVQYLMLRAMFLPGKVAPDQTAFYVELFRKLTQTSEYKDYMEKQALKPVFLIGRDMLNFLEEDDALNRSLMTEAGFVAN
;
A
#
# COMPACT_ATOMS: atom_id res chain seq x y z
N ALA A 1 -6.20 -15.14 2.85
CA ALA A 1 -6.70 -14.52 4.09
C ALA A 1 -8.18 -14.13 3.98
N ALA A 2 -8.60 -13.35 2.97
CA ALA A 2 -10.00 -12.95 2.77
C ALA A 2 -11.02 -14.10 2.86
N THR A 3 -10.77 -15.23 2.20
CA THR A 3 -11.63 -16.43 2.28
C THR A 3 -11.80 -16.96 3.70
N GLN A 4 -10.73 -16.92 4.52
CA GLN A 4 -10.77 -17.39 5.91
C GLN A 4 -11.58 -16.44 6.79
N LEU A 5 -11.50 -15.13 6.52
CA LEU A 5 -12.33 -14.13 7.20
C LEU A 5 -13.81 -14.27 6.83
N VAL A 6 -14.13 -14.37 5.54
CA VAL A 6 -15.52 -14.58 5.07
C VAL A 6 -16.09 -15.90 5.59
N GLY A 7 -15.28 -16.95 5.66
CA GLY A 7 -15.65 -18.25 6.25
C GLY A 7 -15.70 -18.26 7.78
N ASN A 8 -15.44 -17.12 8.45
CA ASN A 8 -15.42 -16.98 9.91
C ASN A 8 -14.40 -17.91 10.62
N HIS A 9 -13.31 -18.25 9.93
CA HIS A 9 -12.17 -19.00 10.50
C HIS A 9 -11.16 -18.07 11.19
N THR A 10 -11.22 -16.78 10.90
CA THR A 10 -10.43 -15.72 11.54
C THR A 10 -11.33 -14.52 11.83
N GLN A 11 -11.10 -13.79 12.92
CA GLN A 11 -11.91 -12.64 13.31
C GLN A 11 -11.50 -11.33 12.59
N SER A 12 -10.25 -11.25 12.12
CA SER A 12 -9.72 -10.09 11.41
C SER A 12 -8.64 -10.49 10.42
N ASN A 13 -8.37 -9.61 9.46
CA ASN A 13 -7.32 -9.74 8.45
C ASN A 13 -6.70 -8.36 8.20
N VAL A 14 -5.37 -8.30 8.08
CA VAL A 14 -4.63 -7.10 7.70
C VAL A 14 -3.82 -7.43 6.44
N ASN A 15 -3.98 -6.63 5.39
CA ASN A 15 -3.30 -6.78 4.09
C ASN A 15 -3.54 -5.54 3.22
N ASN A 16 -3.09 -5.57 1.96
CA ASN A 16 -3.41 -4.51 1.01
C ASN A 16 -4.94 -4.38 0.83
N PRO A 17 -5.51 -3.16 0.80
CA PRO A 17 -6.96 -2.98 0.72
C PRO A 17 -7.61 -3.71 -0.47
N SER A 18 -6.93 -3.75 -1.62
CA SER A 18 -7.45 -4.40 -2.83
C SER A 18 -7.66 -5.91 -2.68
N GLU A 19 -6.98 -6.59 -1.77
CA GLU A 19 -7.12 -8.02 -1.56
C GLU A 19 -8.46 -8.42 -0.89
N ASN A 20 -9.16 -7.47 -0.27
CA ASN A 20 -10.52 -7.70 0.26
C ASN A 20 -11.59 -6.91 -0.52
N LEU A 21 -11.24 -6.27 -1.64
CA LEU A 21 -12.13 -5.37 -2.38
C LEU A 21 -13.47 -6.01 -2.72
N GLU A 22 -13.46 -7.17 -3.37
CA GLU A 22 -14.70 -7.79 -3.84
C GLU A 22 -15.58 -8.30 -2.70
N VAL A 23 -14.98 -8.82 -1.62
CA VAL A 23 -15.74 -9.30 -0.45
C VAL A 23 -16.27 -8.14 0.41
N TRP A 24 -15.57 -7.00 0.41
CA TRP A 24 -16.05 -5.76 1.03
C TRP A 24 -17.19 -5.14 0.21
N ARG A 25 -17.03 -5.08 -1.12
CA ARG A 25 -18.08 -4.66 -2.07
C ARG A 25 -19.34 -5.50 -1.92
N ALA A 26 -19.20 -6.81 -1.72
CA ALA A 26 -20.31 -7.73 -1.48
C ALA A 26 -20.90 -7.65 -0.06
N GLY A 27 -20.37 -6.80 0.83
CA GLY A 27 -20.84 -6.65 2.21
C GLY A 27 -20.55 -7.85 3.12
N GLN A 28 -19.67 -8.77 2.70
CA GLN A 28 -19.31 -9.97 3.46
C GLN A 28 -18.32 -9.65 4.59
N VAL A 29 -17.57 -8.57 4.44
CA VAL A 29 -16.66 -8.04 5.45
C VAL A 29 -16.87 -6.53 5.58
N ARG A 30 -16.40 -5.95 6.68
CA ARG A 30 -16.37 -4.50 6.88
C ARG A 30 -14.93 -4.01 7.00
N ALA A 31 -14.61 -2.89 6.36
CA ALA A 31 -13.36 -2.19 6.60
C ALA A 31 -13.39 -1.53 7.98
N LEU A 32 -12.33 -1.71 8.77
CA LEU A 32 -12.22 -1.12 10.11
C LEU A 32 -11.45 0.20 10.06
N CYS A 33 -10.21 0.16 9.60
CA CYS A 33 -9.35 1.33 9.50
C CYS A 33 -8.18 1.10 8.53
N VAL A 34 -7.56 2.18 8.05
CA VAL A 34 -6.33 2.14 7.24
C VAL A 34 -5.10 2.49 8.07
N PHE A 35 -3.96 1.87 7.76
CA PHE A 35 -2.71 2.00 8.53
C PHE A 35 -1.86 3.20 8.08
N ASP A 36 -2.40 4.10 7.27
CA ASP A 36 -1.69 5.31 6.85
C ASP A 36 -1.97 6.47 7.81
N LYS A 37 -1.14 7.50 7.76
CA LYS A 37 -1.32 8.76 8.51
C LYS A 37 -2.57 9.53 8.09
N GLU A 38 -3.02 9.28 6.87
CA GLU A 38 -4.15 9.95 6.25
C GLU A 38 -5.11 8.93 5.66
N ARG A 39 -6.38 9.31 5.51
CA ARG A 39 -7.36 8.49 4.80
C ARG A 39 -6.98 8.35 3.33
N ILE A 40 -7.42 7.26 2.69
CA ILE A 40 -7.28 7.09 1.25
C ILE A 40 -8.14 8.15 0.55
N GLN A 41 -7.62 8.85 -0.45
CA GLN A 41 -8.29 10.03 -1.03
C GLN A 41 -9.31 9.71 -2.13
N TYR A 42 -9.48 8.44 -2.49
CA TYR A 42 -10.40 8.00 -3.53
C TYR A 42 -11.85 8.04 -3.05
N LYS A 43 -12.67 8.85 -3.73
CA LYS A 43 -14.07 9.14 -3.37
C LYS A 43 -15.10 8.37 -4.20
N THR A 44 -14.67 7.65 -5.23
CA THR A 44 -15.57 6.77 -5.98
C THR A 44 -16.11 5.69 -5.05
N LYS A 45 -17.43 5.50 -5.07
CA LYS A 45 -18.08 4.48 -4.26
C LYS A 45 -17.57 3.09 -4.61
N VAL A 46 -17.24 2.32 -3.59
CA VAL A 46 -16.81 0.93 -3.68
C VAL A 46 -17.93 -0.01 -3.28
N THR A 47 -18.66 0.32 -2.21
CA THR A 47 -19.90 -0.34 -1.79
C THR A 47 -21.10 0.56 -2.11
N ASP A 48 -22.32 0.10 -1.79
CA ASP A 48 -23.54 0.92 -1.94
C ASP A 48 -23.46 2.27 -1.19
N THR A 49 -22.71 2.30 -0.08
CA THR A 49 -22.69 3.42 0.87
C THR A 49 -21.31 4.03 1.11
N GLN A 50 -20.21 3.34 0.77
CA GLN A 50 -18.85 3.76 1.15
C GLN A 50 -17.88 3.77 -0.03
N SER A 51 -16.97 4.74 0.00
CA SER A 51 -15.74 4.85 -0.78
C SER A 51 -14.52 4.53 0.11
N TRP A 52 -13.32 4.45 -0.49
CA TRP A 52 -12.10 4.31 0.30
C TRP A 52 -11.85 5.48 1.27
N ASN A 53 -12.36 6.68 0.94
CA ASN A 53 -12.21 7.88 1.76
C ASN A 53 -13.06 7.88 3.03
N ASP A 54 -14.10 7.05 3.09
CA ASP A 54 -14.98 6.93 4.25
C ASP A 54 -14.36 6.09 5.37
N ILE A 55 -13.32 5.30 5.07
CA ILE A 55 -12.62 4.45 6.04
C ILE A 55 -11.69 5.34 6.89
N PRO A 56 -11.79 5.30 8.24
CA PRO A 56 -10.93 6.07 9.13
C PRO A 56 -9.49 5.54 9.11
N THR A 57 -8.55 6.36 9.58
CA THR A 57 -7.22 5.84 9.92
C THR A 57 -7.30 5.04 11.21
N CYS A 58 -6.41 4.08 11.45
CA CYS A 58 -6.42 3.35 12.73
C CYS A 58 -6.10 4.27 13.91
N LYS A 59 -5.36 5.36 13.64
CA LYS A 59 -5.09 6.41 14.61
C LYS A 59 -6.36 7.18 15.01
N ASP A 60 -7.26 7.47 14.05
CA ASP A 60 -8.58 8.06 14.35
C ASP A 60 -9.39 7.16 15.29
N GLU A 61 -9.21 5.84 15.18
CA GLU A 61 -9.84 4.80 16.00
C GLU A 61 -9.08 4.49 17.30
N GLY A 62 -8.07 5.30 17.65
CA GLY A 62 -7.31 5.18 18.91
C GLY A 62 -6.21 4.13 18.90
N VAL A 63 -5.87 3.56 17.74
CA VAL A 63 -4.76 2.60 17.58
C VAL A 63 -3.62 3.28 16.82
N ASP A 64 -2.53 3.60 17.53
CA ASP A 64 -1.36 4.24 16.91
C ASP A 64 -0.50 3.21 16.15
N VAL A 65 -1.00 2.82 14.99
CA VAL A 65 -0.30 1.93 14.05
C VAL A 65 -0.17 2.63 12.70
N GLN A 66 1.05 2.60 12.16
CA GLN A 66 1.34 3.14 10.83
C GLN A 66 2.20 2.16 10.04
N TYR A 67 1.74 1.77 8.86
CA TYR A 67 2.48 0.87 7.98
C TYR A 67 1.99 0.99 6.53
N LEU A 68 2.93 1.12 5.60
CA LEU A 68 2.65 1.14 4.17
C LEU A 68 3.42 0.00 3.48
N MET A 69 2.71 -0.84 2.75
CA MET A 69 3.34 -1.85 1.90
C MET A 69 3.83 -1.21 0.60
N LEU A 70 5.16 -1.07 0.48
CA LEU A 70 5.79 -0.49 -0.70
C LEU A 70 5.72 -1.41 -1.92
N ARG A 71 5.60 -0.81 -3.11
CA ARG A 71 5.83 -1.47 -4.39
C ARG A 71 6.88 -0.68 -5.15
N ALA A 72 7.92 -1.36 -5.61
CA ALA A 72 9.08 -0.74 -6.22
C ALA A 72 9.57 -1.54 -7.42
N MET A 73 10.14 -0.83 -8.40
CA MET A 73 10.82 -1.43 -9.55
C MET A 73 12.32 -1.29 -9.35
N PHE A 74 13.04 -2.41 -9.43
CA PHE A 74 14.49 -2.45 -9.28
C PHE A 74 15.14 -2.90 -10.58
N LEU A 75 16.22 -2.21 -10.94
CA LEU A 75 17.13 -2.67 -11.97
C LEU A 75 18.31 -3.41 -11.32
N PRO A 76 18.93 -4.37 -12.02
CA PRO A 76 20.16 -4.99 -11.55
C PRO A 76 21.25 -3.95 -11.25
N GLY A 77 22.18 -4.30 -10.35
CA GLY A 77 23.34 -3.48 -10.09
C GLY A 77 24.21 -3.29 -11.35
N LYS A 78 24.87 -2.12 -11.45
CA LYS A 78 25.79 -1.76 -12.55
C LYS A 78 25.14 -1.66 -13.94
N VAL A 79 23.82 -1.48 -14.02
CA VAL A 79 23.14 -1.10 -15.27
C VAL A 79 23.66 0.25 -15.76
N ALA A 80 23.82 0.39 -17.07
CA ALA A 80 24.35 1.61 -17.67
C ALA A 80 23.40 2.82 -17.44
N PRO A 81 23.94 4.05 -17.32
CA PRO A 81 23.13 5.23 -16.99
C PRO A 81 22.01 5.52 -18.00
N ASP A 82 22.25 5.28 -19.29
CA ASP A 82 21.29 5.46 -20.38
C ASP A 82 20.09 4.50 -20.24
N GLN A 83 20.36 3.24 -19.86
CA GLN A 83 19.32 2.25 -19.62
C GLN A 83 18.47 2.63 -18.39
N THR A 84 19.11 3.12 -17.34
CA THR A 84 18.40 3.64 -16.15
C THR A 84 17.50 4.81 -16.52
N ALA A 85 18.02 5.77 -17.30
CA ALA A 85 17.26 6.93 -17.76
C ALA A 85 16.07 6.53 -18.63
N PHE A 86 16.23 5.53 -19.50
CA PHE A 86 15.14 4.99 -20.30
C PHE A 86 13.97 4.49 -19.44
N TYR A 87 14.24 3.65 -18.44
CA TYR A 87 13.18 3.10 -17.58
C TYR A 87 12.54 4.18 -16.69
N VAL A 88 13.33 5.12 -16.16
CA VAL A 88 12.78 6.26 -15.42
C VAL A 88 11.80 7.06 -16.27
N GLU A 89 12.15 7.35 -17.52
CA GLU A 89 11.27 8.10 -18.41
C GLU A 89 10.05 7.29 -18.84
N LEU A 90 10.21 5.98 -19.09
CA LEU A 90 9.10 5.07 -19.36
C LEU A 90 8.08 5.08 -18.22
N PHE A 91 8.52 4.88 -16.98
CA PHE A 91 7.61 4.88 -15.84
C PHE A 91 7.03 6.27 -15.57
N ARG A 92 7.78 7.35 -15.79
CA ARG A 92 7.25 8.72 -15.72
C ARG A 92 6.06 8.90 -16.66
N LYS A 93 6.20 8.50 -17.93
CA LYS A 93 5.10 8.53 -18.91
C LYS A 93 3.94 7.63 -18.49
N LEU A 94 4.23 6.42 -18.01
CA LEU A 94 3.21 5.47 -17.54
C LEU A 94 2.37 6.09 -16.41
N THR A 95 2.99 6.73 -15.42
CA THR A 95 2.26 7.33 -14.29
C THR A 95 1.31 8.47 -14.69
N GLN A 96 1.49 9.03 -15.88
CA GLN A 96 0.66 10.11 -16.40
C GLN A 96 -0.58 9.60 -17.16
N THR A 97 -0.62 8.32 -17.53
CA THR A 97 -1.74 7.76 -18.29
C THR A 97 -3.01 7.66 -17.44
N SER A 98 -4.16 7.71 -18.10
CA SER A 98 -5.47 7.49 -17.47
C SER A 98 -5.58 6.11 -16.85
N GLU A 99 -5.02 5.10 -17.53
CA GLU A 99 -5.04 3.69 -17.16
C GLU A 99 -4.27 3.47 -15.86
N TYR A 100 -3.14 4.16 -15.68
CA TYR A 100 -2.42 4.10 -14.42
C TYR A 100 -3.20 4.76 -13.28
N LYS A 101 -3.80 5.93 -13.51
CA LYS A 101 -4.62 6.61 -12.50
C LYS A 101 -5.82 5.76 -12.08
N ASP A 102 -6.51 5.15 -13.04
CA ASP A 102 -7.62 4.23 -12.83
C ASP A 102 -7.17 2.97 -12.08
N TYR A 103 -6.02 2.39 -12.45
CA TYR A 103 -5.43 1.27 -11.72
C TYR A 103 -5.16 1.62 -10.26
N MET A 104 -4.54 2.77 -9.99
CA MET A 104 -4.23 3.22 -8.64
C MET A 104 -5.49 3.39 -7.78
N GLU A 105 -6.54 3.99 -8.33
CA GLU A 105 -7.82 4.14 -7.63
C GLU A 105 -8.51 2.79 -7.38
N LYS A 106 -8.63 1.95 -8.41
CA LYS A 106 -9.27 0.62 -8.29
C LYS A 106 -8.56 -0.28 -7.29
N GLN A 107 -7.25 -0.13 -7.15
CA GLN A 107 -6.44 -0.92 -6.23
C GLN A 107 -6.18 -0.20 -4.88
N ALA A 108 -6.76 0.99 -4.68
CA ALA A 108 -6.61 1.79 -3.47
C ALA A 108 -5.15 2.09 -3.09
N LEU A 109 -4.32 2.41 -4.09
CA LEU A 109 -2.88 2.60 -3.93
C LEU A 109 -2.53 4.05 -3.69
N LYS A 110 -1.50 4.31 -2.88
CA LYS A 110 -0.96 5.66 -2.68
C LYS A 110 0.08 5.96 -3.76
N PRO A 111 -0.15 6.94 -4.67
CA PRO A 111 0.81 7.27 -5.70
C PRO A 111 2.04 7.96 -5.13
N VAL A 112 3.21 7.51 -5.55
CA VAL A 112 4.49 8.17 -5.34
C VAL A 112 5.40 7.86 -6.52
N PHE A 113 6.25 8.80 -6.91
CA PHE A 113 7.24 8.60 -7.96
C PHE A 113 8.62 9.02 -7.45
N LEU A 114 9.36 8.05 -6.89
CA LEU A 114 10.71 8.25 -6.38
C LEU A 114 11.71 7.60 -7.34
N ILE A 115 12.86 8.24 -7.51
CA ILE A 115 13.95 7.74 -8.35
C ILE A 115 15.30 8.01 -7.67
N GLY A 116 16.34 7.29 -8.09
CA GLY A 116 17.71 7.57 -7.69
C GLY A 116 17.90 7.66 -6.18
N ARG A 117 18.50 8.78 -5.72
CA ARG A 117 18.81 8.98 -4.30
C ARG A 117 17.57 9.12 -3.43
N ASP A 118 16.46 9.68 -3.94
CA ASP A 118 15.22 9.80 -3.17
C ASP A 118 14.61 8.43 -2.87
N MET A 119 14.64 7.53 -3.86
CA MET A 119 14.23 6.14 -3.65
C MET A 119 15.14 5.42 -2.65
N LEU A 120 16.45 5.65 -2.74
CA LEU A 120 17.42 5.06 -1.82
C LEU A 120 17.21 5.55 -0.38
N ASN A 121 17.03 6.85 -0.17
CA ASN A 121 16.74 7.41 1.16
C ASN A 121 15.45 6.81 1.74
N PHE A 122 14.39 6.69 0.93
CA PHE A 122 13.14 6.06 1.36
C PHE A 122 13.35 4.60 1.82
N LEU A 123 14.12 3.82 1.06
CA LEU A 123 14.41 2.42 1.40
C LEU A 123 15.31 2.30 2.64
N GLU A 124 16.26 3.21 2.83
CA GLU A 124 17.11 3.26 4.04
C GLU A 124 16.27 3.55 5.30
N GLU A 125 15.31 4.48 5.20
CA GLU A 125 14.37 4.78 6.29
C GLU A 125 13.41 3.62 6.58
N ASP A 126 12.85 3.00 5.53
CA ASP A 126 11.94 1.85 5.66
C ASP A 126 12.65 0.61 6.23
N ASP A 127 13.89 0.32 5.81
CA ASP A 127 14.69 -0.77 6.36
C ASP A 127 14.98 -0.56 7.85
N ALA A 128 15.37 0.66 8.25
CA ALA A 128 15.61 0.99 9.65
C ALA A 128 14.35 0.81 10.51
N LEU A 129 13.19 1.27 10.02
CA LEU A 129 11.91 1.10 10.71
C LEU A 129 11.55 -0.39 10.85
N ASN A 130 11.56 -1.14 9.75
CA ASN A 130 11.24 -2.57 9.77
C ASN A 130 12.20 -3.34 10.67
N ARG A 131 13.49 -3.03 10.66
CA ARG A 131 14.48 -3.64 11.55
C ARG A 131 14.16 -3.38 13.03
N SER A 132 13.79 -2.16 13.40
CA SER A 132 13.39 -1.83 14.77
C SER A 132 12.17 -2.64 15.18
N LEU A 133 11.12 -2.63 14.37
CA LEU A 133 9.87 -3.35 14.63
C LEU A 133 10.10 -4.86 14.79
N MET A 134 10.88 -5.47 13.88
CA MET A 134 11.19 -6.89 13.93
C MET A 134 12.05 -7.25 15.14
N THR A 135 12.94 -6.35 15.57
CA THR A 135 13.77 -6.56 16.78
C THR A 135 12.90 -6.47 18.04
N GLU A 136 12.06 -5.44 18.16
CA GLU A 136 11.13 -5.26 19.28
C GLU A 136 10.13 -6.41 19.39
N ALA A 137 9.66 -6.95 18.25
CA ALA A 137 8.78 -8.10 18.19
C ALA A 137 9.50 -9.45 18.44
N GLY A 138 10.83 -9.47 18.53
CA GLY A 138 11.61 -10.70 18.72
C GLY A 138 11.67 -11.63 17.50
N PHE A 139 11.50 -11.08 16.29
CA PHE A 139 11.54 -11.83 15.03
C PHE A 139 12.89 -11.83 14.32
N VAL A 140 13.86 -11.06 14.81
CA VAL A 140 15.24 -11.12 14.31
C VAL A 140 15.98 -12.22 15.07
N ALA A 141 16.55 -13.18 14.33
CA ALA A 141 17.43 -14.19 14.91
C ALA A 141 18.69 -13.52 15.48
N ASN A 142 19.05 -13.92 16.71
CA ASN A 142 20.27 -13.46 17.40
C ASN A 142 21.55 -13.84 16.63
#